data_AF-A0A7Y3J4Y7-F1
#
_entry.id   AF-A0A7Y3J4Y7-F1
#
_cell.length_a   1.000
_cell.length_b   1.000
_cell.length_c   1.000
_cell.angle_alpha   90.00
_cell.angle_beta   90.00
_cell.angle_gamma   90.00
#
_symmetry.space_group_name_H-M   'P 1'
#
loop_
_entity.id
_entity.type
_entity.pdbx_description
1 polymer ?
#
loop_
_entity_poly.entity_id
_entity_poly.type
_entity_poly.pdbx_seq_one_letter_code
_entity_poly.pdbx_strand_id
1 'polypeptide(L)'
;MPACVAPRRWYDWAKQQAVLIALLMGVSLRACAPAQGIGLDTARRWWRWLQERSEKFRFRLLTHWLEWGRAVDWRGFWRLAFESQSLCDSMAWLDSQGLIVP
;
A
#
# COMPACT_ATOMS: atom_id res chain seq x y z
N MET A 1 -6.38 -13.08 15.15
CA MET A 1 -6.98 -11.90 15.80
C MET A 1 -7.17 -10.84 14.71
N PRO A 2 -8.35 -10.23 14.54
CA PRO A 2 -8.50 -9.17 13.56
C PRO A 2 -7.62 -8.01 14.01
N ALA A 3 -6.76 -7.53 13.12
CA ALA A 3 -5.85 -6.44 13.40
C ALA A 3 -6.60 -5.26 14.04
N CYS A 4 -6.09 -4.74 15.15
CA CYS A 4 -6.70 -3.69 15.96
C CYS A 4 -6.67 -2.31 15.27
N VAL A 5 -6.98 -2.26 13.98
CA VAL A 5 -7.07 -1.05 13.17
C VAL A 5 -8.53 -0.67 13.10
N ALA A 6 -8.87 0.55 13.54
CA ALA A 6 -10.26 1.01 13.65
C ALA A 6 -11.07 0.74 12.36
N PRO A 7 -12.32 0.23 12.45
CA PRO A 7 -13.11 -0.20 11.29
C PRO A 7 -13.38 0.91 10.25
N ARG A 8 -13.30 2.19 10.63
CA ARG A 8 -13.38 3.31 9.67
C ARG A 8 -12.18 3.38 8.72
N ARG A 9 -11.00 2.94 9.15
CA ARG A 9 -9.81 2.91 8.29
C ARG A 9 -9.85 1.79 7.27
N TRP A 10 -10.63 0.73 7.49
CA TRP A 10 -10.70 -0.41 6.55
C TRP A 10 -11.26 0.01 5.18
N TYR A 11 -12.26 0.89 5.16
CA TYR A 11 -12.78 1.48 3.92
C TYR A 11 -11.77 2.40 3.24
N ASP A 12 -11.00 3.15 4.03
CA ASP A 12 -9.95 4.02 3.49
C ASP A 12 -8.80 3.19 2.90
N TRP A 13 -8.43 2.06 3.52
CA TRP A 13 -7.39 1.17 3.00
C TRP A 13 -7.76 0.54 1.67
N ALA A 14 -9.00 0.10 1.48
CA ALA A 14 -9.46 -0.45 0.21
C ALA A 14 -9.40 0.59 -0.92
N LYS A 15 -9.85 1.83 -0.65
CA LYS A 15 -9.76 2.94 -1.61
C LYS A 15 -8.31 3.35 -1.87
N GLN A 16 -7.49 3.39 -0.82
CA GLN A 16 -6.07 3.67 -0.93
C GLN A 16 -5.36 2.61 -1.78
N GLN A 17 -5.65 1.33 -1.55
CA GLN A 17 -5.12 0.23 -2.36
C GLN A 17 -5.54 0.38 -3.83
N ALA A 18 -6.81 0.67 -4.12
CA ALA A 18 -7.28 0.87 -5.49
C ALA A 18 -6.54 2.03 -6.19
N VAL A 19 -6.37 3.17 -5.51
CA VAL A 19 -5.59 4.30 -6.03
C VAL A 19 -4.14 3.91 -6.25
N LEU A 20 -3.50 3.24 -5.29
CA LEU A 20 -2.09 2.84 -5.39
C LEU A 20 -1.86 1.81 -6.50
N ILE A 21 -2.74 0.82 -6.67
CA ILE A 21 -2.69 -0.15 -7.78
C ILE A 21 -2.77 0.59 -9.12
N ALA A 22 -3.73 1.51 -9.29
CA ALA A 22 -3.85 2.28 -10.52
C ALA A 22 -2.55 3.05 -10.84
N LEU A 23 -1.95 3.69 -9.83
CA LEU A 23 -0.67 4.40 -9.98
C LEU A 23 0.51 3.47 -10.30
N LEU A 24 0.56 2.29 -9.68
CA LEU A 24 1.58 1.27 -9.96
C LEU A 24 1.45 0.70 -11.38
N MET A 25 0.24 0.66 -11.93
CA MET A 25 -0.06 0.30 -13.31
C MET A 25 0.20 1.44 -14.31
N GLY A 26 0.65 2.61 -13.85
CA GLY A 26 0.99 3.75 -14.70
C GLY A 26 -0.18 4.70 -15.01
N VAL A 27 -1.34 4.51 -14.39
CA VAL A 27 -2.45 5.46 -14.49
C VAL A 27 -2.06 6.77 -13.81
N SER A 28 -2.43 7.91 -14.38
CA SER A 28 -2.13 9.21 -13.78
C SER A 28 -2.98 9.48 -12.52
N LEU A 29 -2.41 10.19 -11.55
CA LEU A 29 -3.13 10.68 -10.36
C LEU A 29 -4.44 11.40 -10.71
N ARG A 30 -4.42 12.19 -11.80
CA ARG A 30 -5.57 12.98 -12.28
C ARG A 30 -6.71 12.10 -12.78
N ALA A 31 -6.40 10.92 -13.30
CA ALA A 31 -7.40 9.96 -13.77
C ALA A 31 -7.91 9.06 -12.63
N CYS A 32 -7.01 8.56 -11.77
CA CYS A 32 -7.40 7.57 -10.75
C CYS A 32 -8.13 8.18 -9.55
N ALA A 33 -7.75 9.38 -9.09
CA ALA A 33 -8.30 9.94 -7.85
C ALA A 33 -9.81 10.27 -7.98
N PRO A 34 -10.28 10.97 -9.04
CA PRO A 34 -11.71 11.25 -9.23
C PRO A 34 -12.53 9.96 -9.42
N ALA A 35 -11.99 8.97 -10.13
CA ALA A 35 -12.65 7.68 -10.35
C ALA A 35 -12.93 6.91 -9.04
N GLN A 36 -12.16 7.19 -7.98
CA GLN A 36 -12.32 6.59 -6.65
C GLN A 36 -12.99 7.55 -5.64
N GLY A 37 -13.42 8.73 -6.08
CA GLY A 37 -13.98 9.76 -5.20
C GLY A 37 -12.96 10.31 -4.19
N ILE A 38 -11.66 10.25 -4.50
CA ILE A 38 -10.57 10.70 -3.64
C ILE A 38 -10.01 12.04 -4.15
N GLY A 39 -9.76 12.97 -3.24
CA GLY A 39 -9.10 14.23 -3.56
C GLY A 39 -7.67 14.02 -4.07
N LEU A 40 -7.24 14.82 -5.05
CA LEU A 40 -5.91 14.69 -5.67
C LEU A 40 -4.77 14.80 -4.67
N ASP A 41 -4.89 15.69 -3.68
CA ASP A 41 -3.86 15.88 -2.65
C ASP A 41 -3.78 14.68 -1.70
N THR A 42 -4.91 14.06 -1.37
CA THR A 42 -4.98 12.82 -0.58
C THR A 42 -4.31 11.67 -1.34
N ALA A 43 -4.66 11.48 -2.62
CA ALA A 43 -4.05 10.46 -3.47
C ALA A 43 -2.53 10.69 -3.64
N ARG A 44 -2.11 11.94 -3.82
CA ARG A 44 -0.69 12.31 -3.91
C ARG A 44 0.05 12.04 -2.60
N ARG A 45 -0.57 12.33 -1.45
CA ARG A 45 -0.02 12.05 -0.12
C ARG A 45 0.20 10.56 0.08
N TRP A 46 -0.79 9.73 -0.26
CA TRP A 46 -0.66 8.27 -0.20
C TRP A 46 0.46 7.75 -1.10
N TRP A 47 0.55 8.29 -2.32
CA TRP A 47 1.58 7.90 -3.27
C TRP A 47 2.99 8.23 -2.78
N ARG A 48 3.21 9.47 -2.31
CA ARG A 48 4.50 9.88 -1.74
C ARG A 48 4.87 9.06 -0.52
N TRP A 49 3.91 8.83 0.37
CA TRP A 49 4.12 8.00 1.56
C TRP A 49 4.58 6.58 1.20
N LEU A 50 3.94 5.96 0.19
CA LEU A 50 4.34 4.62 -0.25
C LEU A 50 5.76 4.63 -0.80
N GLN A 51 6.12 5.63 -1.62
CA GLN A 51 7.47 5.76 -2.18
C GLN A 51 8.54 5.96 -1.11
N GLU A 52 8.33 6.92 -0.21
CA GLU A 52 9.27 7.28 0.86
C GLU A 52 9.53 6.12 1.83
N ARG A 53 8.51 5.30 2.10
CA ARG A 53 8.62 4.16 3.02
C ARG A 53 8.84 2.83 2.32
N SER A 54 8.84 2.79 1.00
CA SER A 54 8.89 1.57 0.20
C SER A 54 10.08 0.69 0.58
N GLU A 55 11.27 1.28 0.76
CA GLU A 55 12.47 0.52 1.08
C GLU A 55 12.38 -0.12 2.46
N LYS A 56 11.99 0.66 3.47
CA LYS A 56 11.84 0.19 4.86
C LYS A 56 10.76 -0.88 4.98
N PHE A 57 9.63 -0.67 4.32
CA PHE A 57 8.54 -1.65 4.30
C PHE A 57 8.93 -2.91 3.56
N ARG A 58 9.52 -2.80 2.36
CA ARG A 58 9.99 -3.95 1.60
C ARG A 58 10.98 -4.78 2.41
N PHE A 59 11.95 -4.15 3.07
CA PHE A 59 12.91 -4.86 3.92
C PHE A 59 12.20 -5.69 4.98
N ARG A 60 11.23 -5.11 5.71
CA ARG A 60 10.49 -5.84 6.74
C ARG A 60 9.59 -6.91 6.14
N LEU A 61 8.79 -6.60 5.13
CA LEU A 61 7.90 -7.56 4.47
C LEU A 61 8.68 -8.78 3.95
N LEU A 62 9.86 -8.57 3.37
CA LEU A 62 10.71 -9.66 2.88
C LEU A 62 11.32 -10.53 3.97
N THR A 63 11.39 -10.08 5.23
CA THR A 63 11.77 -10.98 6.34
C THR A 63 10.72 -12.04 6.64
N HIS A 64 9.47 -11.83 6.19
CA HIS A 64 8.36 -12.75 6.40
C HIS A 64 7.90 -13.44 5.12
N TRP A 65 7.81 -12.69 4.01
CA TRP A 65 7.39 -13.16 2.69
C TRP A 65 8.54 -13.07 1.68
N LEU A 66 9.46 -14.02 1.75
CA LEU A 66 10.66 -14.07 0.91
C LEU A 66 10.33 -14.21 -0.58
N GLU A 67 9.20 -14.87 -0.91
CA GLU A 67 8.72 -15.07 -2.28
C GLU A 67 8.49 -13.76 -3.04
N TRP A 68 8.19 -12.66 -2.33
CA TRP A 68 8.01 -11.34 -2.95
C TRP A 68 9.33 -10.70 -3.39
N GLY A 69 10.46 -11.23 -2.92
CA GLY A 69 11.80 -10.74 -3.26
C GLY A 69 12.21 -10.97 -4.71
N ARG A 70 11.42 -11.74 -5.46
CA ARG A 70 11.63 -12.00 -6.89
C ARG A 70 11.30 -10.79 -7.78
N ALA A 71 10.63 -9.78 -7.23
CA ALA A 71 10.30 -8.57 -7.98
C ALA A 71 11.56 -7.73 -8.27
N VAL A 72 11.75 -7.37 -9.55
CA VAL A 72 12.93 -6.67 -10.05
C VAL A 72 12.98 -5.20 -9.59
N ASP A 73 11.82 -4.57 -9.42
CA ASP A 73 11.70 -3.16 -9.05
C ASP A 73 10.68 -2.93 -7.93
N TRP A 74 10.72 -1.74 -7.31
CA TRP A 74 9.84 -1.40 -6.20
C TRP A 74 8.36 -1.41 -6.61
N ARG A 75 8.03 -1.06 -7.86
CA ARG A 75 6.64 -1.10 -8.36
C ARG A 75 6.16 -2.52 -8.54
N GLY A 76 6.98 -3.40 -9.12
CA GLY A 76 6.71 -4.83 -9.23
C GLY A 76 6.50 -5.47 -7.86
N PHE A 77 7.32 -5.08 -6.87
CA PHE A 77 7.17 -5.55 -5.49
C PHE A 77 5.79 -5.22 -4.93
N TRP A 78 5.35 -3.96 -4.99
CA TRP A 78 4.05 -3.58 -4.44
C TRP A 78 2.86 -4.14 -5.24
N ARG A 79 3.00 -4.33 -6.55
CA ARG A 79 1.98 -5.05 -7.34
C ARG A 79 1.82 -6.48 -6.83
N LEU A 80 2.92 -7.21 -6.73
CA LEU A 80 2.91 -8.59 -6.22
C LEU A 80 2.38 -8.67 -4.78
N ALA A 81 2.77 -7.74 -3.91
CA ALA A 81 2.28 -7.67 -2.54
C ALA A 81 0.76 -7.44 -2.49
N PHE A 82 0.22 -6.52 -3.30
CA PHE A 82 -1.21 -6.23 -3.37
C PHE A 82 -2.05 -7.29 -4.09
N GLU A 83 -1.44 -8.10 -4.95
CA GLU A 83 -2.05 -9.30 -5.52
C GLU A 83 -2.09 -10.45 -4.51
N SER A 84 -1.07 -10.55 -3.65
CA SER A 84 -0.95 -11.62 -2.66
C SER A 84 -1.82 -11.38 -1.43
N GLN A 85 -1.94 -10.14 -0.97
CA GLN A 85 -2.77 -9.80 0.19
C GLN A 85 -3.23 -8.33 0.15
N SER A 86 -4.19 -7.98 1.01
CA SER A 86 -4.66 -6.59 1.08
C SER A 86 -3.59 -5.65 1.65
N LEU A 87 -3.68 -4.38 1.26
CA LEU A 87 -2.90 -3.30 1.86
C LEU A 87 -3.16 -3.23 3.37
N CYS A 88 -4.41 -3.47 3.81
CA CYS A 88 -4.78 -3.49 5.21
C CYS A 88 -3.98 -4.55 6.00
N ASP A 89 -3.92 -5.78 5.48
CA ASP A 89 -3.19 -6.88 6.14
C ASP A 89 -1.69 -6.62 6.17
N SER A 90 -1.15 -6.10 5.06
CA SER A 90 0.26 -5.69 4.98
C SER A 90 0.59 -4.62 6.01
N MET A 91 -0.27 -3.61 6.16
CA MET A 91 -0.08 -2.52 7.12
C MET A 91 -0.28 -2.97 8.57
N ALA A 92 -1.26 -3.83 8.83
CA ALA A 92 -1.45 -4.44 10.14
C ALA A 92 -0.23 -5.25 10.58
N TRP A 93 0.37 -6.01 9.66
CA TRP A 93 1.60 -6.73 9.94
C TRP A 93 2.75 -5.74 10.23
N LEU A 94 2.94 -4.71 9.40
CA LEU A 94 3.99 -3.70 9.63
C LEU A 94 3.81 -2.95 10.95
N ASP A 95 2.57 -2.62 11.33
CA ASP A 95 2.23 -2.00 12.61
C ASP A 95 2.60 -2.92 13.79
N SER A 96 2.33 -4.23 13.68
CA SER A 96 2.76 -5.23 14.67
C SER A 96 4.29 -5.31 14.83
N GLN A 97 5.04 -4.91 13.81
CA GLN A 97 6.51 -4.82 13.84
C GLN A 97 7.02 -3.45 14.35
N GLY A 98 6.13 -2.59 14.86
CA GLY A 98 6.47 -1.27 15.41
C GLY A 98 6.71 -0.19 14.36
N LEU A 99 6.24 -0.37 13.11
CA LEU A 99 6.33 0.65 12.08
C LEU A 99 5.10 1.56 12.05
N ILE A 100 5.33 2.87 11.94
CA ILE A 100 4.24 3.84 11.78
C ILE A 100 3.62 3.71 10.39
N VAL A 101 2.38 3.22 10.37
CA VAL A 101 1.49 3.19 9.20
C VAL A 101 0.44 4.32 9.32
N PRO A 102 -0.02 4.91 8.21
CA PRO A 102 -0.98 6.02 8.21
C PRO A 102 -2.38 5.61 8.68
#